data_AF-A0AB34G575-F1
#
_entry.id   AF-A0AB34G575-F1
#
_cell.length_a   1.000
_cell.length_b   1.000
_cell.length_c   1.000
_cell.angle_alpha   90.00
_cell.angle_beta   90.00
_cell.angle_gamma   90.00
#
_symmetry.space_group_name_H-M   'P 1'
#
loop_
_entity.id
_entity.type
_entity.pdbx_description
1 polymer ?
#
loop_
_entity_poly.entity_id
_entity_poly.type
_entity_poly.pdbx_seq_one_letter_code
_entity_poly.pdbx_strand_id
1 'polypeptide(L)'
;MSNATLTGFSAAGLDGHNGAAQQQVSWSAAFALALVAYASACSFLRFRRFKDIHGRFPYPDRASLSRMTNEDAQAIVHSMSSWECPLFFDLGLRYALFKTYAVDSIASLLVAVSDLAQPDQAPKRYEDTEIIFVAFAQFHPNSPLLHQAVGRMNYLHAPYIKSGKITNEDLVYVLYTAMVEPIRFFRLYEWRAMSEMEEAAQCTLWKYVGDMMEINYAAVLGKNQWRDALEFRDDVTRWACKYEEDHVRPSAEVERLGEVLIDLLLSAYPKAARPLGYQLVLVLLGEKLRYAFRLPEPGVAVTAFAYSLLLLRKLFLRFLALPRRNPLKYLSDAPDPKTGRMSHNRYLKEPWYTPATWSSRWGPVALATRAYGGIVPGDKPELKPEGFLWEDVGPRGKMGKGAEESANLGQRAGRPIQGRTSTTTAAPGAQMGGPYPTSLREGDASASYEHPPGYQQDVHASEFSSSQRAAHAAAAGHDSGLMSSFGQDDQAGVWDAAKKWAAAAGESLAAAENEVWKRINKD
;
A
#
# COMPACT_ATOMS: atom_id res chain seq x y z
N MET A 1 -69.21 -49.82 -55.24
CA MET A 1 -69.29 -51.22 -54.75
C MET A 1 -68.93 -51.21 -53.28
N SER A 2 -69.86 -51.72 -52.43
CA SER A 2 -69.78 -52.11 -51.00
C SER A 2 -69.01 -51.23 -50.00
N ASN A 3 -69.69 -50.66 -48.99
CA ASN A 3 -69.95 -51.23 -47.64
C ASN A 3 -68.64 -51.57 -46.89
N ALA A 4 -68.39 -51.14 -45.65
CA ALA A 4 -69.30 -51.19 -44.52
C ALA A 4 -68.88 -50.28 -43.35
N THR A 5 -69.91 -49.80 -42.66
CA THR A 5 -69.96 -49.31 -41.28
C THR A 5 -69.62 -50.44 -40.29
N LEU A 6 -68.89 -50.12 -39.22
CA LEU A 6 -69.01 -50.83 -37.94
C LEU A 6 -68.72 -49.85 -36.79
N THR A 7 -69.79 -49.44 -36.12
CA THR A 7 -69.80 -48.79 -34.81
C THR A 7 -69.67 -49.87 -33.72
N GLY A 8 -68.84 -49.65 -32.71
CA GLY A 8 -68.72 -50.53 -31.54
C GLY A 8 -68.17 -49.82 -30.30
N PHE A 9 -69.09 -49.50 -29.39
CA PHE A 9 -68.99 -49.20 -27.96
C PHE A 9 -67.61 -49.10 -27.23
N SER A 10 -67.43 -47.93 -26.60
CA SER A 10 -67.06 -47.67 -25.19
C SER A 10 -66.13 -48.64 -24.45
N ALA A 11 -64.93 -48.15 -24.13
CA ALA A 11 -64.29 -48.41 -22.85
C ALA A 11 -63.55 -47.14 -22.40
N ALA A 12 -63.96 -46.59 -21.26
CA ALA A 12 -63.23 -45.56 -20.55
C ALA A 12 -61.87 -46.12 -20.11
N GLY A 13 -60.81 -45.60 -20.71
CA GLY A 13 -59.41 -45.83 -20.31
C GLY A 13 -58.81 -44.49 -19.92
N LEU A 14 -58.67 -44.28 -18.62
CA LEU A 14 -57.90 -43.21 -18.01
C LEU A 14 -56.43 -43.34 -18.43
N ASP A 15 -55.93 -42.42 -19.24
CA ASP A 15 -54.49 -42.15 -19.31
C ASP A 15 -54.21 -40.67 -19.03
N GLY A 16 -54.06 -40.44 -17.73
CA GLY A 16 -53.20 -39.46 -17.08
C GLY A 16 -52.73 -38.24 -17.86
N HIS A 17 -53.30 -37.09 -17.49
CA HIS A 17 -52.55 -35.86 -17.33
C HIS A 17 -51.24 -36.13 -16.57
N ASN A 18 -50.10 -36.01 -17.25
CA ASN A 18 -48.81 -35.65 -16.65
C ASN A 18 -47.90 -35.05 -17.74
N GLY A 19 -48.41 -34.04 -18.43
CA GLY A 19 -47.54 -33.10 -19.13
C GLY A 19 -46.86 -32.21 -18.09
N ALA A 20 -45.83 -32.74 -17.43
CA ALA A 20 -44.94 -31.92 -16.62
C ALA A 20 -44.39 -30.84 -17.55
N ALA A 21 -44.86 -29.60 -17.41
CA ALA A 21 -44.30 -28.46 -18.10
C ALA A 21 -42.83 -28.40 -17.70
N GLN A 22 -41.96 -28.90 -18.57
CA GLN A 22 -40.52 -28.89 -18.38
C GLN A 22 -40.13 -27.42 -18.43
N GLN A 23 -40.07 -26.79 -17.25
CA GLN A 23 -39.77 -25.38 -17.10
C GLN A 23 -38.30 -25.21 -17.49
N GLN A 24 -38.06 -24.98 -18.79
CA GLN A 24 -36.71 -24.81 -19.31
C GLN A 24 -36.12 -23.54 -18.68
N VAL A 25 -35.10 -23.73 -17.84
CA VAL A 25 -34.33 -22.62 -17.28
C VAL A 25 -33.73 -21.85 -18.45
N SER A 26 -34.11 -20.58 -18.60
CA SER A 26 -33.54 -19.71 -19.62
C SER A 26 -32.01 -19.66 -19.47
N TRP A 27 -31.28 -19.66 -20.57
CA TRP A 27 -29.81 -19.48 -20.57
C TRP A 27 -29.36 -18.24 -19.79
N SER A 28 -30.18 -17.18 -19.78
CA SER A 28 -29.94 -15.98 -18.97
C SER A 28 -30.00 -16.25 -17.46
N ALA A 29 -30.98 -17.03 -17.01
CA ALA A 29 -31.12 -17.44 -15.61
C ALA A 29 -30.00 -18.40 -15.20
N ALA A 30 -29.63 -19.35 -16.08
CA ALA A 30 -28.50 -20.25 -15.85
C ALA A 30 -27.18 -19.48 -15.73
N PHE A 31 -26.94 -18.50 -16.61
CA PHE A 31 -25.75 -17.64 -16.54
C PHE A 31 -25.71 -16.78 -15.28
N ALA A 32 -26.84 -16.16 -14.90
CA ALA A 32 -26.94 -15.37 -13.68
C ALA A 32 -26.66 -16.22 -12.42
N LEU A 33 -27.22 -17.44 -12.35
CA LEU A 33 -26.95 -18.39 -11.26
C LEU A 33 -25.48 -18.81 -11.22
N ALA A 34 -24.87 -19.09 -12.36
CA ALA A 34 -23.45 -19.43 -12.45
C ALA A 34 -22.56 -18.28 -11.97
N LEU A 35 -22.88 -17.04 -12.34
CA LEU A 35 -22.16 -15.85 -11.90
C LEU A 35 -22.26 -15.64 -10.38
N VAL A 36 -23.46 -15.79 -9.81
CA VAL A 36 -23.68 -15.67 -8.35
C VAL A 36 -22.96 -16.79 -7.59
N ALA A 37 -23.01 -18.03 -8.09
CA ALA A 37 -22.31 -19.16 -7.49
C ALA A 37 -20.79 -18.96 -7.54
N TYR A 38 -20.25 -18.52 -8.68
CA TYR A 38 -18.83 -18.19 -8.82
C TYR A 38 -18.41 -17.05 -7.89
N ALA A 39 -19.21 -15.99 -7.81
CA ALA A 39 -18.90 -14.84 -6.97
C ALA A 39 -18.90 -15.20 -5.47
N SER A 40 -19.88 -16.02 -5.06
CA SER A 40 -19.96 -16.57 -3.71
C SER A 40 -18.76 -17.47 -3.39
N ALA A 41 -18.36 -18.32 -4.33
CA ALA A 41 -17.18 -19.18 -4.17
C ALA A 41 -15.88 -18.35 -4.03
N CYS A 42 -15.70 -17.30 -4.84
CA CYS A 42 -14.53 -16.42 -4.73
C CYS A 42 -14.49 -15.72 -3.37
N SER A 43 -15.61 -15.13 -2.94
CA SER A 43 -15.72 -14.46 -1.64
C SER A 43 -15.47 -15.43 -0.48
N PHE A 44 -16.08 -16.63 -0.53
CA PHE A 44 -15.89 -17.69 0.47
C PHE A 44 -14.43 -18.11 0.57
N LEU A 45 -13.76 -18.40 -0.56
CA LEU A 45 -12.37 -18.86 -0.56
C LEU A 45 -11.40 -17.79 -0.02
N ARG A 46 -11.66 -16.51 -0.30
CA ARG A 46 -10.87 -15.39 0.27
C ARG A 46 -11.04 -15.27 1.76
N PHE A 47 -12.27 -15.29 2.26
CA PHE A 47 -12.52 -15.20 3.69
C PHE A 47 -12.09 -16.43 4.46
N ARG A 48 -12.19 -17.62 3.86
CA ARG A 48 -11.62 -18.83 4.43
C ARG A 48 -10.12 -18.67 4.61
N ARG A 49 -9.40 -18.23 3.58
CA ARG A 49 -7.96 -17.95 3.67
C ARG A 49 -7.62 -16.91 4.74
N PHE A 50 -8.37 -15.82 4.80
CA PHE A 50 -8.22 -14.80 5.84
C PHE A 50 -8.35 -15.41 7.25
N LYS A 51 -9.41 -16.18 7.50
CA LYS A 51 -9.64 -16.88 8.77
C LYS A 51 -8.55 -17.92 9.05
N ASP A 52 -8.09 -18.67 8.04
CA ASP A 52 -7.04 -19.68 8.16
C ASP A 52 -5.68 -19.06 8.53
N ILE A 53 -5.39 -17.84 8.08
CA ILE A 53 -4.17 -17.11 8.46
C ILE A 53 -4.34 -16.56 9.89
N HIS A 54 -5.47 -15.94 10.19
CA HIS A 54 -5.73 -15.36 11.52
C HIS A 54 -5.73 -16.42 12.62
N GLY A 55 -6.34 -17.57 12.37
CA GLY A 55 -6.41 -18.68 13.33
C GLY A 55 -5.07 -19.36 13.62
N ARG A 56 -3.99 -19.03 12.91
CA ARG A 56 -2.64 -19.57 13.20
C ARG A 56 -1.95 -18.85 14.34
N PHE A 57 -2.35 -17.61 14.63
CA PHE A 57 -1.66 -16.76 15.58
C PHE A 57 -2.48 -16.59 16.87
N PRO A 58 -1.85 -16.58 18.05
CA PRO A 58 -2.54 -16.57 19.34
C PRO A 58 -3.00 -15.16 19.75
N TYR A 59 -3.64 -14.42 18.84
CA TYR A 59 -4.08 -13.04 19.07
C TYR A 59 -5.58 -12.83 18.84
N PRO A 60 -6.46 -13.40 19.70
CA PRO A 60 -7.91 -13.32 19.49
C PRO A 60 -8.51 -11.93 19.77
N ASP A 61 -7.81 -11.06 20.50
CA ASP A 61 -8.33 -9.77 20.96
C ASP A 61 -7.24 -8.69 21.11
N ARG A 62 -7.66 -7.44 21.31
CA ARG A 62 -6.77 -6.28 21.48
C ARG A 62 -5.71 -6.49 22.57
N ALA A 63 -6.09 -7.08 23.71
CA ALA A 63 -5.21 -7.22 24.86
C ALA A 63 -4.06 -8.19 24.56
N SER A 64 -4.35 -9.24 23.79
CA SER A 64 -3.36 -10.23 23.37
C SER A 64 -2.25 -9.66 22.47
N LEU A 65 -2.50 -8.56 21.74
CA LEU A 65 -1.54 -7.92 20.83
C LEU A 65 -0.32 -7.33 21.55
N SER A 66 -0.44 -7.04 22.85
CA SER A 66 0.70 -6.62 23.68
C SER A 66 1.84 -7.66 23.75
N ARG A 67 1.53 -8.93 23.46
CA ARG A 67 2.50 -10.05 23.44
C ARG A 67 2.93 -10.42 22.02
N MET A 68 2.69 -9.56 21.03
CA MET A 68 3.07 -9.85 19.66
C MET A 68 4.59 -9.93 19.53
N THR A 69 5.09 -11.07 19.02
CA THR A 69 6.53 -11.25 18.78
C THR A 69 6.92 -10.64 17.44
N ASN A 70 8.21 -10.33 17.27
CA ASN A 70 8.71 -9.86 15.97
C ASN A 70 8.56 -10.95 14.90
N GLU A 71 8.69 -12.21 15.30
CA GLU A 71 8.55 -13.39 14.46
C GLU A 71 7.12 -13.52 13.91
N ASP A 72 6.11 -13.43 14.79
CA ASP A 72 4.71 -13.46 14.39
C ASP A 72 4.36 -12.24 13.54
N ALA A 73 4.82 -11.05 13.93
CA ALA A 73 4.61 -9.83 13.17
C ALA A 73 5.15 -9.95 11.74
N GLN A 74 6.38 -10.44 11.57
CA GLN A 74 6.98 -10.66 10.27
C GLN A 74 6.21 -11.70 9.44
N ALA A 75 5.81 -12.82 10.05
CA ALA A 75 5.04 -13.85 9.34
C ALA A 75 3.67 -13.34 8.86
N ILE A 76 2.98 -12.54 9.68
CA ILE A 76 1.70 -11.90 9.32
C ILE A 76 1.90 -10.89 8.18
N VAL A 77 2.90 -10.00 8.29
CA VAL A 77 3.18 -9.00 7.25
C VAL A 77 3.60 -9.67 5.94
N HIS A 78 4.42 -10.72 6.00
CA HIS A 78 4.79 -11.49 4.81
C HIS A 78 3.58 -12.10 4.10
N SER A 79 2.59 -12.58 4.87
CA SER A 79 1.33 -13.07 4.32
C SER A 79 0.59 -11.97 3.55
N MET A 80 0.52 -10.76 4.13
CA MET A 80 -0.10 -9.61 3.47
C MET A 80 0.64 -9.17 2.21
N SER A 81 1.96 -9.03 2.29
CA SER A 81 2.82 -8.47 1.24
C SER A 81 3.12 -9.43 0.09
N SER A 82 3.00 -10.75 0.30
CA SER A 82 3.30 -11.76 -0.72
C SER A 82 2.06 -12.51 -1.23
N TRP A 83 1.02 -12.66 -0.40
CA TRP A 83 -0.13 -13.51 -0.74
C TRP A 83 -1.45 -12.75 -0.90
N GLU A 84 -1.82 -11.93 0.07
CA GLU A 84 -3.15 -11.30 0.10
C GLU A 84 -3.24 -10.13 -0.87
N CYS A 85 -2.47 -9.08 -0.63
CA CYS A 85 -2.61 -7.79 -1.32
C CYS A 85 -1.26 -7.23 -1.78
N PRO A 86 -0.40 -8.04 -2.43
CA PRO A 86 1.00 -7.68 -2.69
C PRO A 86 1.19 -6.40 -3.52
N LEU A 87 0.24 -6.10 -4.41
CA LEU A 87 0.37 -4.95 -5.33
C LEU A 87 0.11 -3.61 -4.64
N PHE A 88 -0.87 -3.53 -3.74
CA PHE A 88 -1.18 -2.27 -3.04
C PHE A 88 -0.45 -2.16 -1.70
N PHE A 89 0.04 -3.27 -1.15
CA PHE A 89 1.07 -3.21 -0.11
C PHE A 89 2.32 -2.50 -0.64
N ASP A 90 2.83 -2.97 -1.79
CA ASP A 90 3.95 -2.36 -2.51
C ASP A 90 3.66 -0.92 -2.93
N LEU A 91 2.50 -0.64 -3.56
CA LEU A 91 2.13 0.73 -3.94
C LEU A 91 2.04 1.68 -2.73
N GLY A 92 1.55 1.21 -1.58
CA GLY A 92 1.53 1.99 -0.34
C GLY A 92 2.94 2.34 0.16
N LEU A 93 3.88 1.38 0.11
CA LEU A 93 5.28 1.66 0.43
C LEU A 93 5.94 2.63 -0.56
N ARG A 94 5.61 2.54 -1.84
CA ARG A 94 6.08 3.51 -2.85
C ARG A 94 5.54 4.91 -2.55
N TYR A 95 4.28 5.01 -2.18
CA TYR A 95 3.68 6.27 -1.75
C TYR A 95 4.35 6.82 -0.48
N ALA A 96 4.70 5.97 0.48
CA ALA A 96 5.48 6.37 1.66
C ALA A 96 6.77 7.09 1.26
N LEU A 97 7.51 6.57 0.26
CA LEU A 97 8.70 7.24 -0.26
C LEU A 97 8.37 8.64 -0.80
N PHE A 98 7.29 8.81 -1.57
CA PHE A 98 6.87 10.14 -2.03
C PHE A 98 6.61 11.11 -0.86
N LYS A 99 6.01 10.66 0.25
CA LYS A 99 5.86 11.51 1.44
C LYS A 99 7.21 11.97 2.00
N THR A 100 8.19 11.06 2.07
CA THR A 100 9.54 11.42 2.57
C THR A 100 10.25 12.43 1.68
N TYR A 101 10.00 12.40 0.37
CA TYR A 101 10.61 13.34 -0.57
C TYR A 101 9.92 14.71 -0.60
N ALA A 102 8.75 14.83 0.02
CA ALA A 102 8.06 16.10 0.21
C ALA A 102 8.56 16.86 1.46
N VAL A 103 9.44 16.25 2.26
CA VAL A 103 10.11 16.87 3.41
C VAL A 103 11.34 17.62 2.91
N ASP A 104 11.41 18.93 3.18
CA ASP A 104 12.40 19.82 2.59
C ASP A 104 13.86 19.44 2.93
N SER A 105 14.14 19.05 4.17
CA SER A 105 15.47 18.59 4.62
C SER A 105 15.92 17.32 3.87
N ILE A 106 15.03 16.34 3.78
CA ILE A 106 15.27 15.06 3.10
C ILE A 106 15.46 15.30 1.60
N ALA A 107 14.60 16.12 0.99
CA ALA A 107 14.69 16.45 -0.42
C ALA A 107 16.02 17.12 -0.76
N SER A 108 16.41 18.13 0.04
CA SER A 108 17.68 18.84 -0.11
C SER A 108 18.88 17.90 -0.05
N LEU A 109 18.89 16.96 0.90
CA LEU A 109 19.94 15.95 0.98
C LEU A 109 19.96 15.07 -0.27
N LEU A 110 18.81 14.52 -0.67
CA LEU A 110 18.71 13.61 -1.80
C LEU A 110 19.13 14.26 -3.12
N VAL A 111 18.72 15.51 -3.38
CA VAL A 111 19.17 16.26 -4.56
C VAL A 111 20.68 16.45 -4.55
N ALA A 112 21.26 16.75 -3.38
CA ALA A 112 22.69 17.02 -3.26
C ALA A 112 23.57 15.77 -3.45
N VAL A 113 23.13 14.58 -3.01
CA VAL A 113 24.04 13.42 -2.87
C VAL A 113 23.50 12.10 -3.42
N SER A 114 22.22 12.00 -3.76
CA SER A 114 21.58 10.73 -4.12
C SER A 114 21.53 10.52 -5.63
N ASP A 115 21.86 9.30 -6.06
CA ASP A 115 21.59 8.79 -7.40
C ASP A 115 20.10 8.90 -7.78
N LEU A 116 19.19 9.04 -6.81
CA LEU A 116 17.76 9.21 -7.04
C LEU A 116 17.44 10.48 -7.84
N ALA A 117 18.18 11.57 -7.63
CA ALA A 117 17.95 12.84 -8.31
C ALA A 117 18.51 12.86 -9.75
N GLN A 118 19.21 11.79 -10.17
CA GLN A 118 19.80 11.63 -11.49
C GLN A 118 18.96 10.66 -12.32
N PRO A 119 18.27 11.10 -13.39
CA PRO A 119 17.32 10.27 -14.14
C PRO A 119 17.87 8.94 -14.67
N ASP A 120 19.16 8.87 -14.99
CA ASP A 120 19.86 7.68 -15.49
C ASP A 120 20.30 6.71 -14.39
N GLN A 121 20.41 7.17 -13.14
CA GLN A 121 20.79 6.35 -11.98
C GLN A 121 19.58 6.00 -11.08
N ALA A 122 18.51 6.79 -11.17
CA ALA A 122 17.27 6.61 -10.41
C ALA A 122 16.67 5.19 -10.50
N PRO A 123 16.66 4.49 -11.66
CA PRO A 123 16.13 3.13 -11.72
C PRO A 123 16.87 2.18 -10.77
N LYS A 124 18.21 2.17 -10.78
CA LYS A 124 18.98 1.31 -9.87
C LYS A 124 18.69 1.67 -8.41
N ARG A 125 18.70 2.97 -8.07
CA ARG A 125 18.46 3.46 -6.71
C ARG A 125 17.08 3.04 -6.19
N TYR A 126 16.09 2.99 -7.07
CA TYR A 126 14.76 2.51 -6.78
C TYR A 126 14.76 1.01 -6.46
N GLU A 127 15.33 0.18 -7.33
CA GLU A 127 15.44 -1.27 -7.14
C GLU A 127 16.22 -1.62 -5.85
N ASP A 128 17.30 -0.89 -5.56
CA ASP A 128 18.06 -1.04 -4.31
C ASP A 128 17.22 -0.76 -3.06
N THR A 129 16.29 0.21 -3.13
CA THR A 129 15.38 0.51 -2.01
C THR A 129 14.37 -0.62 -1.84
N GLU A 130 13.78 -1.09 -2.95
CA GLU A 130 12.80 -2.17 -2.95
C GLU A 130 13.39 -3.44 -2.34
N ILE A 131 14.63 -3.80 -2.70
CA ILE A 131 15.34 -4.95 -2.12
C ILE A 131 15.41 -4.84 -0.59
N ILE A 132 15.77 -3.68 -0.03
CA ILE A 132 15.87 -3.48 1.42
C ILE A 132 14.50 -3.56 2.08
N PHE A 133 13.48 -2.90 1.52
CA PHE A 133 12.11 -2.92 2.07
C PHE A 133 11.49 -4.32 2.05
N VAL A 134 11.68 -5.06 0.95
CA VAL A 134 11.22 -6.45 0.85
C VAL A 134 11.92 -7.32 1.88
N ALA A 135 13.21 -7.11 2.15
CA ALA A 135 13.95 -7.90 3.14
C ALA A 135 13.32 -7.83 4.53
N PHE A 136 12.81 -6.66 4.95
CA PHE A 136 12.11 -6.49 6.24
C PHE A 136 10.84 -7.35 6.32
N ALA A 137 10.06 -7.39 5.25
CA ALA A 137 8.82 -8.14 5.21
C ALA A 137 9.03 -9.64 4.93
N GLN A 138 10.11 -10.04 4.25
CA GLN A 138 10.32 -11.41 3.78
C GLN A 138 11.09 -12.30 4.77
N PHE A 139 12.14 -11.78 5.38
CA PHE A 139 13.05 -12.60 6.18
C PHE A 139 12.69 -12.57 7.66
N HIS A 140 12.82 -13.73 8.31
CA HIS A 140 12.66 -13.88 9.75
C HIS A 140 13.55 -12.87 10.52
N PRO A 141 13.10 -12.32 11.67
CA PRO A 141 13.86 -11.32 12.43
C PRO A 141 15.30 -11.73 12.78
N ASN A 142 15.53 -13.01 13.05
CA ASN A 142 16.86 -13.56 13.36
C ASN A 142 17.64 -14.05 12.11
N SER A 143 17.15 -13.79 10.91
CA SER A 143 17.78 -14.25 9.66
C SER A 143 19.09 -13.51 9.38
N PRO A 144 20.19 -14.21 9.05
CA PRO A 144 21.40 -13.56 8.56
C PRO A 144 21.16 -12.66 7.35
N LEU A 145 20.20 -12.99 6.48
CA LEU A 145 19.86 -12.19 5.30
C LEU A 145 19.23 -10.84 5.68
N LEU A 146 18.36 -10.83 6.70
CA LEU A 146 17.79 -9.59 7.23
C LEU A 146 18.90 -8.71 7.82
N HIS A 147 19.77 -9.30 8.63
CA HIS A 147 20.89 -8.59 9.24
C HIS A 147 21.85 -8.02 8.20
N GLN A 148 22.11 -8.73 7.10
CA GLN A 148 22.91 -8.22 5.98
C GLN A 148 22.23 -7.02 5.29
N ALA A 149 20.92 -7.08 5.06
CA ALA A 149 20.15 -5.97 4.49
C ALA A 149 20.21 -4.72 5.38
N VAL A 150 19.92 -4.89 6.68
CA VAL A 150 19.97 -3.81 7.68
C VAL A 150 21.37 -3.25 7.83
N GLY A 151 22.37 -4.13 7.93
CA GLY A 151 23.78 -3.73 8.03
C GLY A 151 24.22 -2.90 6.82
N ARG A 152 23.78 -3.30 5.62
CA ARG A 152 24.03 -2.53 4.40
C ARG A 152 23.35 -1.16 4.42
N MET A 153 22.08 -1.10 4.82
CA MET A 153 21.35 0.17 4.95
C MET A 153 22.03 1.10 5.96
N ASN A 154 22.37 0.57 7.15
CA ASN A 154 23.03 1.34 8.20
C ASN A 154 24.40 1.86 7.73
N TYR A 155 25.17 1.06 6.99
CA TYR A 155 26.43 1.50 6.38
C TYR A 155 26.23 2.68 5.41
N LEU A 156 25.20 2.61 4.55
CA LEU A 156 24.92 3.67 3.57
C LEU A 156 24.43 4.96 4.23
N HIS A 157 23.70 4.88 5.35
CA HIS A 157 23.21 6.04 6.08
C HIS A 157 24.23 6.63 7.08
N ALA A 158 25.16 5.82 7.60
CA ALA A 158 26.07 6.23 8.68
C ALA A 158 26.84 7.54 8.44
N PRO A 159 27.41 7.83 7.25
CA PRO A 159 28.10 9.10 7.01
C PRO A 159 27.19 10.33 7.14
N TYR A 160 25.92 10.20 6.75
CA TYR A 160 24.96 11.29 6.78
C TYR A 160 24.37 11.49 8.17
N ILE A 161 24.17 10.41 8.93
CA ILE A 161 23.79 10.47 10.35
C ILE A 161 24.93 11.11 11.15
N LYS A 162 26.18 10.66 10.96
CA LYS A 162 27.35 11.21 11.67
C LYS A 162 27.59 12.70 11.39
N SER A 163 27.24 13.16 10.19
CA SER A 163 27.35 14.58 9.82
C SER A 163 26.11 15.42 10.17
N GLY A 164 25.10 14.84 10.80
CA GLY A 164 23.86 15.54 11.17
C GLY A 164 22.94 15.88 9.99
N LYS A 165 23.20 15.32 8.80
CA LYS A 165 22.38 15.53 7.60
C LYS A 165 21.15 14.64 7.55
N ILE A 166 21.20 13.48 8.19
CA ILE A 166 20.02 12.67 8.52
C ILE A 166 19.82 12.81 10.02
N THR A 167 18.75 13.47 10.42
CA THR A 167 18.42 13.67 11.83
C THR A 167 17.66 12.47 12.39
N ASN A 168 17.57 12.36 13.72
CA ASN A 168 16.76 11.34 14.35
C ASN A 168 15.26 11.52 14.08
N GLU A 169 14.80 12.77 13.89
CA GLU A 169 13.43 13.09 13.49
C GLU A 169 13.14 12.61 12.06
N ASP A 170 14.06 12.83 11.10
CA ASP A 170 13.93 12.30 9.75
C ASP A 170 13.76 10.77 9.76
N LEU A 171 14.52 10.06 10.60
CA LEU A 171 14.42 8.60 10.75
C LEU A 171 13.06 8.17 11.29
N VAL A 172 12.54 8.85 12.32
CA VAL A 172 11.19 8.57 12.86
C VAL A 172 10.12 8.85 11.81
N TYR A 173 10.26 9.92 11.02
CA TYR A 173 9.31 10.25 9.96
C TYR A 173 9.31 9.23 8.81
N VAL A 174 10.48 8.80 8.34
CA VAL A 174 10.56 7.75 7.30
C VAL A 174 9.94 6.45 7.81
N LEU A 175 10.23 6.06 9.05
CA LEU A 175 9.63 4.88 9.69
C LEU A 175 8.11 4.99 9.80
N TYR A 176 7.59 6.17 10.20
CA TYR A 176 6.17 6.47 10.25
C TYR A 176 5.49 6.20 8.90
N THR A 177 5.98 6.82 7.82
CA THR A 177 5.34 6.71 6.51
C THR A 177 5.30 5.25 6.02
N ALA A 178 6.39 4.50 6.19
CA ALA A 178 6.45 3.10 5.77
C ALA A 178 5.54 2.18 6.61
N MET A 179 5.28 2.54 7.86
CA MET A 179 4.34 1.86 8.74
C MET A 179 2.89 2.11 8.35
N VAL A 180 2.49 3.37 8.17
CA VAL A 180 1.07 3.75 8.06
C VAL A 180 0.51 3.72 6.64
N GLU A 181 1.33 3.99 5.62
CA GLU A 181 0.81 4.06 4.25
C GLU A 181 0.29 2.72 3.71
N PRO A 182 0.93 1.56 3.97
CA PRO A 182 0.33 0.27 3.64
C PRO A 182 -1.04 0.05 4.31
N ILE A 183 -1.20 0.45 5.58
CA ILE A 183 -2.47 0.35 6.31
C ILE A 183 -3.54 1.20 5.60
N ARG A 184 -3.20 2.45 5.28
CA ARG A 184 -4.10 3.38 4.58
C ARG A 184 -4.49 2.85 3.19
N PHE A 185 -3.53 2.35 2.42
CA PHE A 185 -3.77 1.80 1.08
C PHE A 185 -4.65 0.55 1.11
N PHE A 186 -4.50 -0.32 2.12
CA PHE A 186 -5.40 -1.47 2.31
C PHE A 186 -6.84 -0.99 2.52
N ARG A 187 -7.05 -0.09 3.47
CA ARG A 187 -8.37 0.46 3.80
C ARG A 187 -9.07 1.03 2.57
N LEU A 188 -8.35 1.85 1.80
CA LEU A 188 -8.93 2.60 0.69
C LEU A 188 -9.11 1.77 -0.58
N TYR A 189 -8.15 0.93 -0.93
CA TYR A 189 -8.04 0.42 -2.30
C TYR A 189 -7.99 -1.11 -2.44
N GLU A 190 -7.89 -1.83 -1.33
CA GLU A 190 -7.95 -3.29 -1.34
C GLU A 190 -9.35 -3.81 -1.03
N TRP A 191 -9.57 -5.10 -1.32
CA TRP A 191 -10.86 -5.78 -1.14
C TRP A 191 -11.34 -5.82 0.32
N ARG A 192 -10.45 -5.53 1.28
CA ARG A 192 -10.73 -5.34 2.70
C ARG A 192 -9.68 -4.42 3.34
N ALA A 193 -10.02 -3.85 4.49
CA ALA A 193 -9.03 -3.25 5.40
C ALA A 193 -8.15 -4.33 6.07
N MET A 194 -7.02 -3.91 6.64
CA MET A 194 -6.26 -4.75 7.58
C MET A 194 -7.11 -5.01 8.83
N SER A 195 -6.97 -6.19 9.42
CA SER A 195 -7.50 -6.43 10.77
C SER A 195 -6.63 -5.76 11.82
N GLU A 196 -7.14 -5.62 13.05
CA GLU A 196 -6.35 -5.07 14.15
C GLU A 196 -5.06 -5.89 14.44
N MET A 197 -5.11 -7.22 14.27
CA MET A 197 -3.93 -8.09 14.37
C MET A 197 -2.91 -7.80 13.27
N GLU A 198 -3.38 -7.58 12.04
CA GLU A 198 -2.52 -7.25 10.90
C GLU A 198 -1.90 -5.85 11.02
N GLU A 199 -2.66 -4.86 11.51
CA GLU A 199 -2.13 -3.53 11.81
C GLU A 199 -1.08 -3.60 12.92
N ALA A 200 -1.34 -4.35 13.99
CA ALA A 200 -0.38 -4.53 15.07
C ALA A 200 0.90 -5.23 14.59
N ALA A 201 0.77 -6.19 13.67
CA ALA A 201 1.92 -6.84 13.03
C ALA A 201 2.73 -5.86 12.18
N GLN A 202 2.08 -5.03 11.36
CA GLN A 202 2.74 -3.99 10.57
C GLN A 202 3.50 -3.00 11.49
N CYS A 203 2.87 -2.57 12.58
CA CYS A 203 3.46 -1.61 13.50
C CYS A 203 4.61 -2.22 14.31
N THR A 204 4.46 -3.47 14.78
CA THR A 204 5.53 -4.22 15.45
C THR A 204 6.72 -4.39 14.51
N LEU A 205 6.44 -4.69 13.24
CA LEU A 205 7.47 -4.85 12.22
C LEU A 205 8.32 -3.60 12.07
N TRP A 206 7.69 -2.46 11.83
CA TRP A 206 8.40 -1.21 11.64
C TRP A 206 9.09 -0.74 12.91
N LYS A 207 8.48 -0.95 14.08
CA LYS A 207 9.15 -0.64 15.35
C LYS A 207 10.46 -1.42 15.49
N TYR A 208 10.48 -2.73 15.23
CA TYR A 208 11.71 -3.51 15.35
C TYR A 208 12.75 -3.12 14.29
N VAL A 209 12.32 -2.74 13.08
CA VAL A 209 13.24 -2.18 12.07
C VAL A 209 13.87 -0.90 12.59
N GLY A 210 13.10 0.01 13.16
CA GLY A 210 13.64 1.22 13.79
C GLY A 210 14.55 0.95 14.97
N ASP A 211 14.25 -0.08 15.77
CA ASP A 211 15.14 -0.55 16.85
C ASP A 211 16.48 -1.05 16.26
N MET A 212 16.47 -1.76 15.14
CA MET A 212 17.69 -2.19 14.42
C MET A 212 18.47 -1.05 13.77
N MET A 213 17.80 0.06 13.46
CA MET A 213 18.40 1.31 13.01
C MET A 213 18.88 2.21 14.16
N GLU A 214 18.65 1.80 15.41
CA GLU A 214 19.03 2.55 16.62
C GLU A 214 18.36 3.93 16.71
N ILE A 215 17.12 4.03 16.23
CA ILE A 215 16.30 5.23 16.36
C ILE A 215 16.05 5.53 17.85
N ASN A 216 16.33 6.75 18.28
CA ASN A 216 16.10 7.18 19.65
C ASN A 216 14.69 7.75 19.80
N TYR A 217 13.72 6.90 20.14
CA TYR A 217 12.33 7.34 20.28
C TYR A 217 12.11 8.29 21.45
N ALA A 218 12.79 8.11 22.59
CA ALA A 218 12.62 9.01 23.73
C ALA A 218 13.03 10.45 23.43
N ALA A 219 14.04 10.65 22.58
CA ALA A 219 14.44 11.99 22.17
C ALA A 219 13.37 12.73 21.35
N VAL A 220 12.50 11.99 20.64
CA VAL A 220 11.51 12.56 19.71
C VAL A 220 10.09 12.52 20.27
N LEU A 221 9.73 11.41 20.92
CA LEU A 221 8.39 11.11 21.42
C LEU A 221 8.29 11.26 22.95
N GLY A 222 9.40 11.52 23.65
CA GLY A 222 9.43 11.62 25.10
C GLY A 222 9.27 10.29 25.85
N LYS A 223 9.16 9.16 25.14
CA LYS A 223 9.10 7.81 25.73
C LYS A 223 9.69 6.74 24.82
N ASN A 224 10.04 5.60 25.41
CA ASN A 224 10.66 4.44 24.74
C ASN A 224 9.88 3.13 24.94
N GLN A 225 8.72 3.17 25.59
CA GLN A 225 7.90 2.01 25.88
C GLN A 225 6.43 2.33 25.65
N TRP A 226 5.70 1.33 25.17
CA TRP A 226 4.28 1.36 24.85
C TRP A 226 3.66 0.05 25.32
N ARG A 227 2.36 0.06 25.60
CA ARG A 227 1.60 -1.15 25.95
C ARG A 227 1.60 -2.16 24.82
N ASP A 228 1.51 -1.68 23.59
CA ASP A 228 1.43 -2.49 22.39
C ASP A 228 1.81 -1.65 21.15
N ALA A 229 1.94 -2.29 20.00
CA ALA A 229 2.41 -1.65 18.78
C ALA A 229 1.43 -0.63 18.17
N LEU A 230 0.13 -0.69 18.49
CA LEU A 230 -0.81 0.30 17.99
C LEU A 230 -0.75 1.59 18.81
N GLU A 231 -0.48 1.51 20.12
CA GLU A 231 -0.17 2.72 20.91
C GLU A 231 1.10 3.40 20.38
N PHE A 232 2.12 2.61 20.02
CA PHE A 232 3.31 3.12 19.33
C PHE A 232 2.96 3.85 18.03
N ARG A 233 2.15 3.24 17.17
CA ARG A 233 1.66 3.86 15.95
C ARG A 233 0.94 5.17 16.22
N ASP A 234 0.03 5.21 17.19
CA ASP A 234 -0.80 6.39 17.46
C ASP A 234 0.04 7.58 17.91
N ASP A 235 1.08 7.35 18.74
CA ASP A 235 1.98 8.42 19.17
C ASP A 235 2.92 8.90 18.07
N VAL A 236 3.50 7.97 17.31
CA VAL A 236 4.32 8.31 16.15
C VAL A 236 3.49 9.08 15.12
N THR A 237 2.23 8.69 14.91
CA THR A 237 1.32 9.38 13.99
C THR A 237 1.01 10.79 14.48
N ARG A 238 0.69 10.97 15.77
CA ARG A 238 0.45 12.30 16.35
C ARG A 238 1.64 13.23 16.22
N TRP A 239 2.85 12.70 16.46
CA TRP A 239 4.09 13.44 16.27
C TRP A 239 4.32 13.77 14.80
N ALA A 240 4.16 12.79 13.91
CA ALA A 240 4.41 12.95 12.48
C ALA A 240 3.44 13.95 11.82
N CYS A 241 2.17 13.99 12.22
CA CYS A 241 1.24 15.01 11.73
C CYS A 241 1.75 16.43 11.97
N LYS A 242 2.31 16.70 13.16
CA LYS A 242 2.93 17.99 13.49
C LYS A 242 4.22 18.21 12.71
N TYR A 243 5.07 17.19 12.63
CA TYR A 243 6.30 17.23 11.82
C TYR A 243 6.00 17.62 10.37
N GLU A 244 4.92 17.08 9.77
CA GLU A 244 4.55 17.42 8.41
C GLU A 244 4.05 18.86 8.24
N GLU A 245 3.47 19.48 9.26
CA GLU A 245 3.03 20.89 9.19
C GLU A 245 4.22 21.83 9.00
N ASP A 246 5.36 21.52 9.63
CA ASP A 246 6.56 22.35 9.58
C ASP A 246 7.51 21.99 8.42
N HIS A 247 7.55 20.71 8.02
CA HIS A 247 8.58 20.20 7.12
C HIS A 247 8.10 19.79 5.73
N VAL A 248 6.81 19.47 5.54
CA VAL A 248 6.26 19.14 4.21
C VAL A 248 5.86 20.42 3.51
N ARG A 249 6.73 20.92 2.63
CA ARG A 249 6.56 22.22 1.98
C ARG A 249 7.19 22.25 0.59
N PRO A 250 6.75 23.17 -0.29
CA PRO A 250 7.35 23.35 -1.59
C PRO A 250 8.75 23.97 -1.49
N SER A 251 9.73 23.37 -2.14
CA SER A 251 11.06 23.92 -2.41
C SER A 251 11.54 23.49 -3.80
N ALA A 252 12.64 24.09 -4.28
CA ALA A 252 13.18 23.74 -5.60
C ALA A 252 13.65 22.27 -5.63
N GLU A 253 14.20 21.79 -4.51
CA GLU A 253 14.69 20.44 -4.33
C GLU A 253 13.53 19.44 -4.25
N VAL A 254 12.45 19.77 -3.54
CA VAL A 254 11.22 18.95 -3.48
C VAL A 254 10.59 18.84 -4.87
N GLU A 255 10.39 19.97 -5.57
CA GLU A 255 9.85 20.00 -6.93
C GLU A 255 10.70 19.14 -7.88
N ARG A 256 12.03 19.30 -7.83
CA ARG A 256 12.97 18.53 -8.65
C ARG A 256 12.87 17.02 -8.41
N LEU A 257 12.75 16.57 -7.15
CA LEU A 257 12.56 15.15 -6.87
C LEU A 257 11.22 14.64 -7.39
N GLY A 258 10.16 15.43 -7.22
CA GLY A 258 8.84 15.12 -7.77
C GLY A 258 8.89 14.85 -9.27
N GLU A 259 9.57 15.73 -10.03
CA GLU A 259 9.78 15.56 -11.48
C GLU A 259 10.48 14.24 -11.83
N VAL A 260 11.62 13.96 -11.19
CA VAL A 260 12.44 12.77 -11.50
C VAL A 260 11.70 11.49 -11.17
N LEU A 261 10.93 11.46 -10.08
CA LEU A 261 10.17 10.28 -9.67
C LEU A 261 8.96 10.02 -10.54
N ILE A 262 8.23 11.08 -10.90
CA ILE A 262 7.11 10.97 -11.83
C ILE A 262 7.63 10.50 -13.18
N ASP A 263 8.74 11.04 -13.68
CA ASP A 263 9.35 10.55 -14.92
C ASP A 263 9.81 9.09 -14.79
N LEU A 264 10.41 8.69 -13.68
CA LEU A 264 10.79 7.30 -13.43
C LEU A 264 9.56 6.36 -13.50
N LEU A 265 8.49 6.70 -12.78
CA LEU A 265 7.24 5.92 -12.77
C LEU A 265 6.62 5.82 -14.16
N LEU A 266 6.49 6.95 -14.87
CA LEU A 266 5.85 6.99 -16.19
C LEU A 266 6.72 6.38 -17.29
N SER A 267 8.04 6.46 -17.16
CA SER A 267 8.97 5.92 -18.15
C SER A 267 9.04 4.39 -18.15
N ALA A 268 8.55 3.72 -17.11
CA ALA A 268 8.31 2.28 -17.07
C ALA A 268 7.20 1.81 -18.02
N TYR A 269 6.36 2.72 -18.52
CA TYR A 269 5.20 2.41 -19.35
C TYR A 269 5.30 3.00 -20.78
N PRO A 270 4.52 2.47 -21.75
CA PRO A 270 4.49 3.00 -23.12
C PRO A 270 4.23 4.50 -23.17
N LYS A 271 4.93 5.21 -24.05
CA LYS A 271 4.80 6.68 -24.21
C LYS A 271 3.34 7.14 -24.37
N ALA A 272 2.54 6.37 -25.10
CA ALA A 272 1.11 6.66 -25.31
C ALA A 272 0.26 6.63 -24.03
N ALA A 273 0.64 5.86 -23.02
CA ALA A 273 -0.08 5.76 -21.74
C ALA A 273 0.33 6.83 -20.72
N ARG A 274 1.45 7.53 -20.94
CA ARG A 274 2.02 8.47 -19.97
C ARG A 274 1.10 9.65 -19.62
N PRO A 275 0.35 10.28 -20.55
CA PRO A 275 -0.55 11.38 -20.19
C PRO A 275 -1.65 10.95 -19.21
N LEU A 276 -2.27 9.78 -19.45
CA LEU A 276 -3.24 9.22 -18.52
C LEU A 276 -2.57 8.81 -17.20
N GLY A 277 -1.42 8.14 -17.27
CA GLY A 277 -0.64 7.75 -16.09
C GLY A 277 -0.29 8.94 -15.20
N TYR A 278 0.11 10.07 -15.79
CA TYR A 278 0.39 11.31 -15.06
C TYR A 278 -0.83 11.79 -14.28
N GLN A 279 -2.01 11.83 -14.92
CA GLN A 279 -3.24 12.22 -14.23
C GLN A 279 -3.60 11.26 -13.09
N LEU A 280 -3.42 9.95 -13.29
CA LEU A 280 -3.65 8.96 -12.23
C LEU A 280 -2.68 9.15 -11.04
N VAL A 281 -1.42 9.49 -11.31
CA VAL A 281 -0.44 9.83 -10.27
C VAL A 281 -0.88 11.08 -9.49
N LEU A 282 -1.34 12.14 -10.17
CA LEU A 282 -1.87 13.34 -9.50
C LEU A 282 -3.02 13.01 -8.55
N VAL A 283 -3.94 12.14 -8.96
CA VAL A 283 -5.06 11.71 -8.11
C VAL A 283 -4.56 10.92 -6.89
N LEU A 284 -3.59 10.02 -7.07
CA LEU A 284 -3.06 9.20 -5.99
C LEU A 284 -2.22 10.00 -5.00
N LEU A 285 -1.46 11.00 -5.46
CA LEU A 285 -0.63 11.87 -4.59
C LEU A 285 -1.47 12.69 -3.59
N GLY A 286 -2.75 12.92 -3.88
CA GLY A 286 -3.60 13.73 -3.02
C GLY A 286 -3.17 15.20 -2.99
N GLU A 287 -3.88 16.01 -2.20
CA GLU A 287 -3.67 17.46 -2.19
C GLU A 287 -2.33 17.87 -1.57
N LYS A 288 -1.99 17.31 -0.40
CA LYS A 288 -0.80 17.69 0.35
C LYS A 288 0.50 17.46 -0.41
N LEU A 289 0.68 16.28 -1.02
CA LEU A 289 1.89 16.01 -1.81
C LEU A 289 1.90 16.78 -3.13
N ARG A 290 0.76 16.95 -3.80
CA ARG A 290 0.71 17.81 -4.99
C ARG A 290 1.13 19.24 -4.67
N TYR A 291 0.65 19.78 -3.54
CA TYR A 291 1.09 21.09 -3.07
C TYR A 291 2.60 21.15 -2.88
N ALA A 292 3.17 20.22 -2.11
CA ALA A 292 4.62 20.17 -1.86
C ALA A 292 5.44 20.05 -3.17
N PHE A 293 5.03 19.17 -4.09
CA PHE A 293 5.70 18.97 -5.38
C PHE A 293 5.37 20.02 -6.45
N ARG A 294 4.55 21.03 -6.13
CA ARG A 294 4.03 22.04 -7.08
C ARG A 294 3.34 21.44 -8.32
N LEU A 295 2.61 20.35 -8.11
CA LEU A 295 1.88 19.65 -9.15
C LEU A 295 0.47 20.22 -9.31
N PRO A 296 -0.07 20.25 -10.55
CA PRO A 296 -1.40 20.79 -10.81
C PRO A 296 -2.50 19.93 -10.19
N GLU A 297 -3.66 20.53 -9.99
CA GLU A 297 -4.86 19.80 -9.57
C GLU A 297 -5.43 18.94 -10.72
N PRO A 298 -5.72 17.65 -10.50
CA PRO A 298 -6.34 16.82 -11.52
C PRO A 298 -7.82 17.22 -11.71
N GLY A 299 -8.28 17.23 -12.96
CA GLY A 299 -9.67 17.55 -13.27
C GLY A 299 -10.67 16.56 -12.65
N VAL A 300 -11.85 17.05 -12.27
CA VAL A 300 -12.89 16.27 -11.56
C VAL A 300 -13.25 14.97 -12.29
N ALA A 301 -13.37 15.01 -13.62
CA ALA A 301 -13.71 13.83 -14.42
C ALA A 301 -12.63 12.73 -14.33
N VAL A 302 -11.35 13.11 -14.35
CA VAL A 302 -10.24 12.15 -14.24
C VAL A 302 -10.13 11.61 -12.81
N THR A 303 -10.36 12.45 -11.81
CA THR A 303 -10.45 12.05 -10.41
C THR A 303 -11.57 11.04 -10.18
N ALA A 304 -12.77 11.31 -10.71
CA ALA A 304 -13.90 10.38 -10.65
C ALA A 304 -13.57 9.06 -11.35
N PHE A 305 -13.02 9.12 -12.57
CA PHE A 305 -12.59 7.94 -13.33
C PHE A 305 -11.58 7.09 -12.54
N ALA A 306 -10.55 7.71 -11.97
CA ALA A 306 -9.52 7.03 -11.20
C ALA A 306 -10.09 6.32 -9.96
N TYR A 307 -10.92 7.00 -9.16
CA TYR A 307 -11.55 6.37 -8.00
C TYR A 307 -12.58 5.31 -8.38
N SER A 308 -13.33 5.49 -9.47
CA SER A 308 -14.21 4.44 -10.00
C SER A 308 -13.41 3.21 -10.43
N LEU A 309 -12.27 3.39 -11.09
CA LEU A 309 -11.39 2.26 -11.49
C LEU A 309 -10.87 1.51 -10.25
N LEU A 310 -10.45 2.24 -9.21
CA LEU A 310 -9.99 1.65 -7.94
C LEU A 310 -11.12 0.92 -7.21
N LEU A 311 -12.33 1.48 -7.21
CA LEU A 311 -13.52 0.82 -6.63
C LEU A 311 -13.89 -0.44 -7.42
N LEU A 312 -13.92 -0.37 -8.75
CA LEU A 312 -14.18 -1.53 -9.60
C LEU A 312 -13.14 -2.63 -9.39
N ARG A 313 -11.85 -2.26 -9.26
CA ARG A 313 -10.79 -3.20 -8.88
C ARG A 313 -11.07 -3.84 -7.52
N LYS A 314 -11.41 -3.04 -6.50
CA LYS A 314 -11.74 -3.51 -5.15
C LYS A 314 -12.88 -4.53 -5.18
N LEU A 315 -13.96 -4.23 -5.90
CA LEU A 315 -15.12 -5.12 -6.06
C LEU A 315 -14.78 -6.37 -6.90
N PHE A 316 -14.01 -6.23 -7.97
CA PHE A 316 -13.54 -7.35 -8.77
C PHE A 316 -12.68 -8.31 -7.94
N LEU A 317 -11.72 -7.78 -7.16
CA LEU A 317 -10.91 -8.60 -6.29
C LEU A 317 -11.76 -9.33 -5.26
N ARG A 318 -12.71 -8.61 -4.65
CA ARG A 318 -13.61 -9.13 -3.63
C ARG A 318 -14.47 -10.29 -4.13
N PHE A 319 -15.11 -10.11 -5.28
CA PHE A 319 -16.19 -10.99 -5.73
C PHE A 319 -15.82 -11.87 -6.92
N LEU A 320 -14.83 -11.52 -7.74
CA LEU A 320 -14.58 -12.18 -9.02
C LEU A 320 -13.15 -12.74 -9.16
N ALA A 321 -12.22 -12.38 -8.28
CA ALA A 321 -10.87 -12.93 -8.31
C ALA A 321 -10.69 -14.00 -7.24
N LEU A 322 -10.27 -15.20 -7.63
CA LEU A 322 -9.85 -16.24 -6.68
C LEU A 322 -8.62 -15.79 -5.86
N PRO A 323 -8.43 -16.29 -4.63
CA PRO A 323 -7.21 -16.06 -3.87
C PRO A 323 -5.99 -16.64 -4.61
N ARG A 324 -4.81 -16.02 -4.44
CA ARG A 324 -3.59 -16.45 -5.13
C ARG A 324 -3.20 -17.88 -4.77
N ARG A 325 -2.85 -18.68 -5.78
CA ARG A 325 -2.33 -20.04 -5.56
C ARG A 325 -0.86 -20.07 -5.15
N ASN A 326 -0.08 -19.11 -5.62
CA ASN A 326 1.35 -18.97 -5.34
C ASN A 326 1.63 -17.56 -4.80
N PRO A 327 2.64 -17.39 -3.92
CA PRO A 327 3.03 -16.07 -3.46
C PRO A 327 3.64 -15.27 -4.60
N LEU A 328 3.49 -13.95 -4.56
CA LEU A 328 4.37 -13.07 -5.30
C LEU A 328 5.73 -13.05 -4.58
N LYS A 329 6.79 -13.43 -5.27
CA LYS A 329 8.16 -13.43 -4.74
C LYS A 329 8.94 -12.28 -5.36
N TYR A 330 9.39 -11.35 -4.52
CA TYR A 330 10.26 -10.24 -4.94
C TYR A 330 11.73 -10.64 -4.84
N LEU A 331 12.18 -11.21 -3.72
CA LEU A 331 13.53 -11.74 -3.57
C LEU A 331 13.56 -13.27 -3.57
N SER A 332 14.70 -13.87 -3.92
CA SER A 332 14.94 -15.30 -3.65
C SER A 332 14.88 -15.60 -2.14
N ASP A 333 14.43 -16.79 -1.79
CA ASP A 333 14.32 -17.22 -0.38
C ASP A 333 15.70 -17.48 0.26
N ALA A 334 16.69 -17.82 -0.56
CA ALA A 334 18.06 -18.11 -0.17
C ALA A 334 19.02 -17.66 -1.28
N PRO A 335 20.32 -17.45 -0.96
CA PRO A 335 21.34 -17.19 -1.96
C PRO A 335 21.61 -18.43 -2.81
N ASP A 336 22.03 -18.22 -4.05
CA ASP A 336 22.52 -19.30 -4.91
C ASP A 336 23.74 -19.99 -4.26
N PRO A 337 23.73 -21.32 -4.08
CA PRO A 337 24.79 -22.01 -3.34
C PRO A 337 26.19 -21.92 -3.96
N LYS A 338 26.30 -21.64 -5.27
CA LYS A 338 27.58 -21.57 -5.97
C LYS A 338 28.17 -20.17 -5.95
N THR A 339 27.31 -19.16 -6.06
CA THR A 339 27.71 -17.76 -6.25
C THR A 339 27.50 -16.91 -5.01
N GLY A 340 26.70 -17.37 -4.04
CA GLY A 340 26.29 -16.61 -2.87
C GLY A 340 25.30 -15.48 -3.17
N ARG A 341 24.82 -15.37 -4.42
CA ARG A 341 24.02 -14.22 -4.89
C ARG A 341 22.53 -14.40 -4.61
N MET A 342 21.88 -13.29 -4.27
CA MET A 342 20.43 -13.14 -4.20
C MET A 342 19.89 -12.66 -5.55
N SER A 343 18.61 -12.89 -5.82
CA SER A 343 17.94 -12.42 -7.05
C SER A 343 16.76 -11.52 -6.74
N HIS A 344 16.55 -10.50 -7.59
CA HIS A 344 15.37 -9.63 -7.56
C HIS A 344 14.45 -9.97 -8.74
N ASN A 345 13.31 -10.60 -8.46
CA ASN A 345 12.46 -11.27 -9.44
C ASN A 345 11.39 -10.38 -10.07
N ARG A 346 11.31 -9.12 -9.64
CA ARG A 346 10.36 -8.12 -10.13
C ARG A 346 11.09 -6.78 -10.19
N TYR A 347 10.74 -5.93 -11.15
CA TYR A 347 11.36 -4.63 -11.31
C TYR A 347 10.33 -3.63 -11.85
N LEU A 348 10.57 -2.34 -11.62
CA LEU A 348 9.72 -1.27 -12.12
C LEU A 348 10.08 -0.92 -13.58
N LYS A 349 11.33 -0.51 -13.82
CA LYS A 349 11.77 0.03 -15.12
C LYS A 349 12.93 -0.75 -15.72
N GLU A 350 13.97 -0.98 -14.94
CA GLU A 350 15.19 -1.68 -15.39
C GLU A 350 15.39 -2.96 -14.57
N PRO A 351 15.70 -4.10 -15.21
CA PRO A 351 15.80 -5.41 -14.57
C PRO A 351 17.12 -5.58 -13.79
N TRP A 352 17.38 -4.71 -12.82
CA TRP A 352 18.53 -4.84 -11.93
C TRP A 352 18.41 -6.10 -11.09
N TYR A 353 19.44 -6.94 -11.14
CA TYR A 353 19.56 -8.19 -10.38
C TYR A 353 18.52 -9.25 -10.73
N THR A 354 17.82 -9.10 -11.86
CA THR A 354 16.78 -10.03 -12.30
C THR A 354 17.34 -11.15 -13.17
N PRO A 355 17.13 -12.42 -12.78
CA PRO A 355 17.60 -13.56 -13.55
C PRO A 355 17.05 -13.62 -14.97
N ALA A 356 17.94 -13.83 -15.94
CA ALA A 356 17.64 -13.97 -17.36
C ALA A 356 17.03 -15.35 -17.73
N THR A 357 16.02 -15.79 -16.98
CA THR A 357 15.30 -17.04 -17.25
C THR A 357 14.53 -16.99 -18.57
N TRP A 358 14.15 -18.15 -19.11
CA TRP A 358 13.36 -18.21 -20.34
C TRP A 358 12.04 -17.42 -20.20
N SER A 359 11.33 -17.54 -19.08
CA SER A 359 10.05 -16.84 -18.85
C SER A 359 10.22 -15.33 -18.66
N SER A 360 11.27 -14.88 -17.99
CA SER A 360 11.53 -13.44 -17.80
C SER A 360 12.01 -12.74 -19.08
N ARG A 361 12.56 -13.50 -20.03
CA ARG A 361 12.96 -12.98 -21.35
C ARG A 361 11.91 -13.15 -22.43
N TRP A 362 11.07 -14.19 -22.39
CA TRP A 362 10.17 -14.52 -23.51
C TRP A 362 8.70 -14.63 -23.10
N GLY A 363 8.38 -14.42 -21.82
CA GLY A 363 7.01 -14.38 -21.34
C GLY A 363 6.23 -13.14 -21.82
N PRO A 364 4.90 -13.12 -21.62
CA PRO A 364 4.04 -12.05 -22.12
C PRO A 364 4.46 -10.64 -21.67
N VAL A 365 4.86 -10.50 -20.40
CA VAL A 365 5.35 -9.22 -19.86
C VAL A 365 6.62 -8.79 -20.59
N ALA A 366 7.57 -9.69 -20.83
CA ALA A 366 8.83 -9.39 -21.51
C ALA A 366 8.62 -9.03 -22.99
N LEU A 367 7.68 -9.69 -23.67
CA LEU A 367 7.31 -9.35 -25.04
C LEU A 367 6.66 -7.96 -25.10
N ALA A 368 5.74 -7.66 -24.18
CA ALA A 368 5.16 -6.34 -24.05
C ALA A 368 6.24 -5.29 -23.78
N THR A 369 7.15 -5.53 -22.82
CA THR A 369 8.28 -4.65 -22.48
C THR A 369 9.11 -4.29 -23.70
N ARG A 370 9.49 -5.27 -24.52
CA ARG A 370 10.21 -4.98 -25.78
C ARG A 370 9.37 -4.17 -26.76
N ALA A 371 8.09 -4.47 -26.89
CA ALA A 371 7.21 -3.81 -27.86
C ALA A 371 7.10 -2.29 -27.63
N TYR A 372 7.25 -1.81 -26.39
CA TYR A 372 7.29 -0.37 -26.08
C TYR A 372 8.70 0.17 -25.79
N GLY A 373 9.76 -0.58 -26.11
CA GLY A 373 11.15 -0.13 -26.05
C GLY A 373 11.81 -0.25 -24.67
N GLY A 374 11.27 -1.07 -23.76
CA GLY A 374 11.87 -1.38 -22.48
C GLY A 374 12.99 -2.44 -22.58
N ILE A 375 13.76 -2.58 -21.50
CA ILE A 375 14.88 -3.52 -21.38
C ILE A 375 14.40 -4.75 -20.62
N VAL A 376 14.75 -5.95 -21.08
CA VAL A 376 14.43 -7.20 -20.35
C VAL A 376 15.68 -7.85 -19.74
N PRO A 377 15.53 -8.76 -18.76
CA PRO A 377 16.66 -9.41 -18.10
C PRO A 377 17.67 -10.02 -19.08
N GLY A 378 18.95 -9.74 -18.89
CA GLY A 378 20.05 -10.27 -19.71
C GLY A 378 20.24 -9.59 -21.07
N ASP A 379 19.54 -8.49 -21.37
CA ASP A 379 19.88 -7.64 -22.52
C ASP A 379 21.17 -6.82 -22.27
N LYS A 380 21.43 -6.49 -21.00
CA LYS A 380 22.54 -5.66 -20.53
C LYS A 380 23.27 -6.33 -19.36
N PRO A 381 24.53 -6.77 -19.53
CA PRO A 381 25.30 -7.40 -18.45
C PRO A 381 25.49 -6.51 -17.23
N GLU A 382 25.57 -5.18 -17.41
CA GLU A 382 25.74 -4.21 -16.32
C GLU A 382 24.59 -4.22 -15.30
N LEU A 383 23.42 -4.74 -15.69
CA LEU A 383 22.25 -4.88 -14.80
C LEU A 383 22.34 -6.11 -13.89
N LYS A 384 23.44 -6.88 -13.96
CA LYS A 384 23.73 -8.05 -13.10
C LYS A 384 22.63 -9.12 -13.09
N PRO A 385 22.26 -9.72 -14.24
CA PRO A 385 21.26 -10.78 -14.27
C PRO A 385 21.65 -12.03 -13.44
N GLU A 386 22.91 -12.20 -13.06
CA GLU A 386 23.39 -13.21 -12.12
C GLU A 386 23.01 -12.95 -10.66
N GLY A 387 22.40 -11.80 -10.36
CA GLY A 387 21.97 -11.41 -9.02
C GLY A 387 22.99 -10.53 -8.27
N PHE A 388 22.71 -10.28 -6.99
CA PHE A 388 23.48 -9.36 -6.14
C PHE A 388 24.09 -10.07 -4.93
N LEU A 389 25.23 -9.55 -4.47
CA LEU A 389 25.66 -9.66 -3.08
C LEU A 389 25.15 -8.44 -2.31
N TRP A 390 25.00 -8.50 -0.99
CA TRP A 390 24.42 -7.38 -0.23
C TRP A 390 25.24 -6.09 -0.34
N GLU A 391 26.56 -6.19 -0.48
CA GLU A 391 27.46 -5.06 -0.75
C GLU A 391 27.29 -4.45 -2.16
N ASP A 392 26.61 -5.14 -3.09
CA ASP A 392 26.25 -4.59 -4.40
C ASP A 392 25.06 -3.63 -4.34
N VAL A 393 24.25 -3.66 -3.27
CA VAL A 393 23.07 -2.81 -3.11
C VAL A 393 23.48 -1.39 -2.77
N GLY A 394 22.92 -0.39 -3.46
CA GLY A 394 23.21 1.03 -3.25
C GLY A 394 23.96 1.69 -4.41
N PRO A 395 24.37 2.97 -4.27
CA PRO A 395 24.94 3.76 -5.37
C PRO A 395 26.10 3.07 -6.08
N ARG A 396 26.25 3.30 -7.39
CA ARG A 396 27.30 2.62 -8.19
C ARG A 396 28.70 2.78 -7.60
N GLY A 397 29.03 3.98 -7.10
CA GLY A 397 30.31 4.27 -6.45
C GLY A 397 30.55 3.55 -5.11
N LYS A 398 29.53 2.89 -4.56
CA LYS A 398 29.53 2.14 -3.29
C LYS A 398 29.34 0.63 -3.47
N MET A 399 29.10 0.16 -4.70
CA MET A 399 28.98 -1.28 -4.97
C MET A 399 30.28 -2.01 -4.59
N GLY A 400 30.14 -3.13 -3.89
CA GLY A 400 31.26 -3.94 -3.41
C GLY A 400 32.05 -3.33 -2.24
N LYS A 401 31.73 -2.11 -1.80
CA LYS A 401 32.45 -1.40 -0.73
C LYS A 401 31.77 -1.57 0.62
N GLY A 402 32.57 -1.57 1.69
CA GLY A 402 32.06 -1.60 3.06
C GLY A 402 31.41 -2.93 3.46
N ALA A 403 31.81 -4.05 2.84
CA ALA A 403 31.26 -5.37 3.13
C ALA A 403 31.49 -5.76 4.62
N GLU A 404 32.71 -5.59 5.12
CA GLU A 404 33.05 -5.89 6.52
C GLU A 404 32.30 -4.96 7.50
N GLU A 405 32.27 -3.66 7.23
CA GLU A 405 31.54 -2.69 8.06
C GLU A 405 30.03 -2.98 8.06
N SER A 406 29.44 -3.28 6.90
CA SER A 406 28.03 -3.68 6.77
C SER A 406 27.76 -4.97 7.55
N ALA A 407 28.66 -5.95 7.50
CA ALA A 407 28.53 -7.20 8.25
C ALA A 407 28.56 -6.95 9.77
N ASN A 408 29.48 -6.11 10.24
CA ASN A 408 29.58 -5.74 11.67
C ASN A 408 28.32 -5.00 12.14
N LEU A 409 27.82 -4.05 11.34
CA LEU A 409 26.57 -3.34 11.63
C LEU A 409 25.36 -4.29 11.62
N GLY A 410 25.33 -5.26 10.70
CA GLY A 410 24.30 -6.29 10.65
C GLY A 410 24.32 -7.20 11.88
N GLN A 411 25.49 -7.65 12.31
CA GLN A 411 25.64 -8.41 13.55
C GLN A 411 25.19 -7.62 14.78
N ARG A 412 25.48 -6.30 14.81
CA ARG A 412 25.00 -5.41 15.88
C ARG A 412 23.48 -5.30 15.87
N ALA A 413 22.87 -5.13 14.69
CA ALA A 413 21.43 -5.09 14.51
C ALA A 413 20.73 -6.40 14.91
N GLY A 414 21.38 -7.55 14.75
CA GLY A 414 20.84 -8.83 15.18
C GLY A 414 20.90 -9.10 16.69
N ARG A 415 21.56 -8.24 17.47
CA ARG A 415 21.60 -8.39 18.94
C ARG A 415 20.35 -7.79 19.59
N PRO A 416 19.83 -8.41 20.68
CA PRO A 416 18.78 -7.82 21.50
C PRO A 416 19.16 -6.42 21.99
N ILE A 417 18.20 -5.50 22.04
CA ILE A 417 18.41 -4.09 22.42
C ILE A 417 19.11 -3.96 23.79
N GLN A 418 18.75 -4.81 24.76
CA GLN A 418 19.37 -4.83 26.11
C GLN A 418 20.87 -5.17 26.11
N GLY A 419 21.39 -5.77 25.04
CA GLY A 419 22.81 -6.11 24.88
C GLY A 419 23.63 -5.10 24.07
N ARG A 420 23.02 -3.99 23.62
CA ARG A 420 23.73 -2.95 22.84
C ARG A 420 24.23 -1.86 23.80
N THR A 421 25.50 -1.94 24.21
CA THR A 421 26.15 -0.87 24.97
C THR A 421 26.31 0.37 24.09
N SER A 422 25.57 1.43 24.43
CA SER A 422 25.68 2.76 23.83
C SER A 422 27.02 3.38 24.23
N THR A 423 28.00 3.39 23.33
CA THR A 423 29.14 4.31 23.44
C THR A 423 28.79 5.58 22.66
N THR A 424 27.96 6.42 23.26
CA THR A 424 27.73 7.78 22.75
C THR A 424 28.24 8.75 23.80
N THR A 425 29.41 9.33 23.51
CA THR A 425 29.98 10.44 24.27
C THR A 425 29.02 11.63 24.16
N ALA A 426 28.36 11.97 25.26
CA ALA A 426 27.45 13.10 25.33
C ALA A 426 28.22 14.43 25.12
N ALA A 427 27.82 15.22 24.12
CA ALA A 427 28.12 16.64 24.07
C ALA A 427 27.01 17.40 24.82
N PRO A 428 27.32 18.39 25.66
CA PRO A 428 26.33 19.05 26.51
C PRO A 428 25.42 19.98 25.70
N GLY A 429 24.10 19.79 25.85
CA GLY A 429 23.07 20.60 25.22
C GLY A 429 22.99 22.02 25.80
N ALA A 430 22.80 22.99 24.92
CA ALA A 430 22.51 24.37 25.29
C ALA A 430 21.07 24.49 25.81
N GLN A 431 20.93 24.95 27.06
CA GLN A 431 19.66 25.38 27.63
C GLN A 431 19.25 26.72 27.01
N MET A 432 18.04 26.80 26.47
CA MET A 432 17.35 28.08 26.24
C MET A 432 15.97 27.98 26.89
N GLY A 433 15.85 28.62 28.06
CA GLY A 433 14.58 28.89 28.73
C GLY A 433 13.98 30.19 28.24
N GLY A 434 12.66 30.20 28.01
CA GLY A 434 11.86 31.38 27.70
C GLY A 434 10.36 31.08 27.87
N PRO A 435 9.53 32.06 28.27
CA PRO A 435 8.36 31.83 29.13
C PRO A 435 7.08 31.42 28.39
N TYR A 436 6.30 30.55 29.04
CA TYR A 436 4.91 30.22 28.70
C TYR A 436 3.97 31.40 28.98
N PRO A 437 2.93 31.63 28.16
CA PRO A 437 1.76 32.38 28.59
C PRO A 437 0.62 31.46 29.06
N THR A 438 0.06 31.94 30.16
CA THR A 438 -1.07 31.56 31.01
C THR A 438 -2.36 31.15 30.30
N SER A 439 -3.06 30.20 30.93
CA SER A 439 -4.41 29.71 30.61
C SER A 439 -5.49 30.78 30.71
N LEU A 440 -6.46 30.74 29.78
CA LEU A 440 -7.74 31.43 29.90
C LEU A 440 -8.86 30.44 30.24
N ARG A 441 -9.76 30.97 31.06
CA ARG A 441 -10.71 30.33 31.97
C ARG A 441 -12.01 29.89 31.29
N GLU A 442 -12.56 28.80 31.81
CA GLU A 442 -13.86 28.19 31.48
C GLU A 442 -15.06 29.13 31.62
N GLY A 443 -16.04 28.92 30.74
CA GLY A 443 -17.40 29.45 30.86
C GLY A 443 -18.23 29.15 29.61
N ASP A 444 -18.80 27.94 29.52
CA ASP A 444 -20.25 27.66 29.58
C ASP A 444 -20.53 26.25 29.02
N ALA A 445 -21.28 25.45 29.78
CA ALA A 445 -21.51 24.04 29.53
C ALA A 445 -22.88 23.81 28.87
N SER A 446 -22.89 23.32 27.62
CA SER A 446 -23.84 22.29 27.13
C SER A 446 -23.65 22.02 25.63
N ALA A 447 -22.53 21.41 25.25
CA ALA A 447 -22.45 20.64 24.02
C ALA A 447 -21.48 19.50 24.34
N SER A 448 -22.02 18.31 24.63
CA SER A 448 -21.20 17.11 24.67
C SER A 448 -20.64 16.91 23.25
N TYR A 449 -19.35 17.24 23.09
CA TYR A 449 -18.55 16.88 21.92
C TYR A 449 -17.96 15.48 22.06
N GLU A 450 -18.52 14.65 22.95
CA GLU A 450 -18.10 13.27 23.07
C GLU A 450 -18.56 12.50 21.85
N HIS A 451 -17.60 11.86 21.18
CA HIS A 451 -17.89 11.00 20.05
C HIS A 451 -18.69 9.77 20.51
N PRO A 452 -19.56 9.20 19.65
CA PRO A 452 -20.31 7.99 19.97
C PRO A 452 -19.40 6.86 20.47
N PRO A 453 -19.85 6.02 21.42
CA PRO A 453 -19.08 4.86 21.85
C PRO A 453 -18.67 4.00 20.65
N GLY A 454 -17.37 3.77 20.48
CA GLY A 454 -16.80 3.05 19.33
C GLY A 454 -16.29 3.92 18.17
N TYR A 455 -16.42 5.25 18.25
CA TYR A 455 -15.80 6.16 17.29
C TYR A 455 -14.27 6.16 17.44
N GLN A 456 -13.58 5.63 16.44
CA GLN A 456 -12.15 5.85 16.27
C GLN A 456 -11.94 7.09 15.39
N GLN A 457 -11.38 8.15 15.96
CA GLN A 457 -11.01 9.34 15.21
C GLN A 457 -9.97 8.96 14.15
N ASP A 458 -10.29 9.17 12.87
CA ASP A 458 -9.32 8.91 11.80
C ASP A 458 -8.25 9.99 11.80
N VAL A 459 -7.08 9.66 12.33
CA VAL A 459 -5.94 10.58 12.43
C VAL A 459 -5.43 11.00 11.04
N HIS A 460 -5.80 10.26 9.98
CA HIS A 460 -5.48 10.58 8.58
C HIS A 460 -6.56 11.42 7.87
N ALA A 461 -7.60 11.90 8.57
CA ALA A 461 -8.72 12.62 7.94
C ALA A 461 -8.29 13.92 7.23
N SER A 462 -7.17 14.51 7.65
CA SER A 462 -6.57 15.70 7.04
C SER A 462 -5.92 15.41 5.68
N GLU A 463 -5.59 14.15 5.38
CA GLU A 463 -4.95 13.74 4.11
C GLU A 463 -5.96 13.48 2.99
N PHE A 464 -7.24 13.39 3.34
CA PHE A 464 -8.31 13.22 2.38
C PHE A 464 -8.64 14.54 1.70
N SER A 465 -8.80 14.52 0.38
CA SER A 465 -9.61 15.54 -0.31
C SER A 465 -11.05 15.51 0.23
N SER A 466 -11.81 16.58 0.02
CA SER A 466 -13.22 16.66 0.43
C SER A 466 -14.08 15.49 -0.08
N SER A 467 -13.81 15.03 -1.31
CA SER A 467 -14.48 13.86 -1.91
C SER A 467 -14.03 12.54 -1.28
N GLN A 468 -12.75 12.39 -0.95
CA GLN A 468 -12.25 11.23 -0.20
C GLN A 468 -12.80 11.20 1.23
N ARG A 469 -12.97 12.35 1.90
CA ARG A 469 -13.64 12.42 3.22
C ARG A 469 -15.09 11.95 3.14
N ALA A 470 -15.83 12.40 2.13
CA ALA A 470 -17.22 11.99 1.94
C ALA A 470 -17.33 10.48 1.66
N ALA A 471 -16.48 9.93 0.79
CA ALA A 471 -16.41 8.50 0.53
C ALA A 471 -15.96 7.69 1.76
N HIS A 472 -15.03 8.22 2.55
CA HIS A 472 -14.54 7.61 3.78
C HIS A 472 -15.61 7.58 4.87
N ALA A 473 -16.30 8.69 5.12
CA ALA A 473 -17.40 8.76 6.08
C ALA A 473 -18.55 7.79 5.71
N ALA A 474 -18.84 7.64 4.41
CA ALA A 474 -19.82 6.67 3.92
C ALA A 474 -19.36 5.21 4.14
N ALA A 475 -18.07 4.90 3.96
CA ALA A 475 -17.54 3.55 4.17
C ALA A 475 -17.42 3.19 5.67
N ALA A 476 -16.95 4.12 6.51
CA ALA A 476 -16.78 3.92 7.95
C ALA A 476 -18.12 3.77 8.70
N GLY A 477 -19.18 4.45 8.23
CA GLY A 477 -20.53 4.27 8.78
C GLY A 477 -21.16 2.88 8.53
N HIS A 478 -20.61 2.11 7.58
CA HIS A 478 -21.14 0.78 7.22
C HIS A 478 -20.52 -0.38 8.02
N ASP A 479 -19.29 -0.26 8.54
CA ASP A 479 -18.63 -1.36 9.27
C ASP A 479 -19.18 -1.54 10.70
N SER A 480 -19.70 -0.49 11.33
CA SER A 480 -20.33 -0.57 12.66
C SER A 480 -21.78 -1.10 12.64
N GLY A 481 -22.45 -1.11 11.48
CA GLY A 481 -23.86 -1.51 11.34
C GLY A 481 -24.09 -2.94 10.84
N LEU A 482 -23.09 -3.56 10.20
CA LEU A 482 -23.28 -4.84 9.50
C LEU A 482 -23.41 -6.06 10.42
N MET A 483 -23.20 -5.90 11.73
CA MET A 483 -23.23 -7.01 12.69
C MET A 483 -24.53 -7.10 13.51
N SER A 484 -25.46 -6.12 13.41
CA SER A 484 -26.65 -6.08 14.27
C SER A 484 -28.02 -6.13 13.59
N SER A 485 -28.16 -6.23 12.27
CA SER A 485 -29.49 -6.29 11.66
C SER A 485 -29.55 -7.13 10.39
N PHE A 486 -29.62 -8.45 10.56
CA PHE A 486 -30.29 -9.32 9.58
C PHE A 486 -31.77 -9.38 9.95
N GLY A 487 -32.52 -8.37 9.50
CA GLY A 487 -33.97 -8.27 9.68
C GLY A 487 -34.57 -7.33 8.63
N GLN A 488 -35.09 -7.94 7.56
CA GLN A 488 -36.14 -7.51 6.62
C GLN A 488 -36.20 -6.03 6.12
N ASP A 489 -36.23 -5.92 4.78
CA ASP A 489 -36.56 -4.76 3.94
C ASP A 489 -35.60 -3.56 3.89
N ASP A 490 -34.55 -3.63 3.06
CA ASP A 490 -33.77 -2.42 2.68
C ASP A 490 -33.04 -2.47 1.31
N GLN A 491 -33.60 -3.16 0.31
CA GLN A 491 -33.07 -3.08 -1.07
C GLN A 491 -33.40 -1.76 -1.78
N ALA A 492 -34.39 -0.99 -1.32
CA ALA A 492 -34.84 0.22 -2.00
C ALA A 492 -33.87 1.42 -1.82
N GLY A 493 -33.25 1.57 -0.65
CA GLY A 493 -32.40 2.72 -0.33
C GLY A 493 -31.08 2.79 -1.10
N VAL A 494 -30.46 1.64 -1.39
CA VAL A 494 -29.17 1.57 -2.09
C VAL A 494 -29.31 2.02 -3.56
N TRP A 495 -30.40 1.61 -4.22
CA TRP A 495 -30.65 1.99 -5.60
C TRP A 495 -31.07 3.46 -5.74
N ASP A 496 -31.79 4.01 -4.78
CA ASP A 496 -32.17 5.42 -4.79
C ASP A 496 -31.00 6.36 -4.45
N ALA A 497 -30.08 5.93 -3.59
CA ALA A 497 -28.82 6.64 -3.35
C ALA A 497 -27.92 6.65 -4.59
N ALA A 498 -27.81 5.51 -5.30
CA ALA A 498 -27.07 5.41 -6.55
C ALA A 498 -27.70 6.26 -7.68
N LYS A 499 -29.03 6.30 -7.78
CA LYS A 499 -29.75 7.17 -8.73
C LYS A 499 -29.54 8.66 -8.42
N LYS A 500 -29.58 9.05 -7.14
CA LYS A 500 -29.29 10.44 -6.72
C LYS A 500 -27.85 10.84 -7.04
N TRP A 501 -26.89 9.93 -6.85
CA TRP A 501 -25.50 10.15 -7.23
C TRP A 501 -25.32 10.30 -8.74
N ALA A 502 -25.97 9.45 -9.54
CA ALA A 502 -25.93 9.53 -11.00
C ALA A 502 -26.59 10.83 -11.52
N ALA A 503 -27.69 11.26 -10.91
CA ALA A 503 -28.37 12.51 -11.26
C ALA A 503 -27.52 13.74 -10.91
N ALA A 504 -26.94 13.80 -9.70
CA ALA A 504 -26.07 14.91 -9.28
C ALA A 504 -24.76 14.99 -10.09
N ALA A 505 -24.21 13.83 -10.47
CA ALA A 505 -23.07 13.77 -11.39
C ALA A 505 -23.44 14.25 -12.81
N GLY A 506 -24.64 13.92 -13.29
CA GLY A 506 -25.15 14.40 -14.58
C GLY A 506 -25.40 15.91 -14.61
N GLU A 507 -25.99 16.48 -13.56
CA GLU A 507 -26.24 17.92 -13.45
C GLU A 507 -24.94 18.73 -13.33
N SER A 508 -23.94 18.24 -12.58
CA SER A 508 -22.63 18.90 -12.47
C SER A 508 -21.80 18.80 -13.77
N LEU A 509 -21.91 17.70 -14.51
CA LEU A 509 -21.33 17.56 -15.85
C LEU A 509 -21.99 18.49 -16.87
N ALA A 510 -23.33 18.58 -16.87
CA ALA A 510 -24.06 19.48 -17.76
C ALA A 510 -23.81 20.97 -17.43
N ALA A 511 -23.64 21.31 -16.15
CA ALA A 511 -23.26 22.66 -15.73
C ALA A 511 -21.82 23.02 -16.13
N ALA A 512 -20.87 22.09 -15.95
CA ALA A 512 -19.49 22.27 -16.37
C ALA A 512 -19.35 22.34 -17.91
N GLU A 513 -20.12 21.54 -18.63
CA GLU A 513 -20.17 21.55 -20.10
C GLU A 513 -20.76 22.87 -20.63
N ASN A 514 -21.83 23.40 -20.02
CA ASN A 514 -22.39 24.71 -20.35
C ASN A 514 -21.40 25.87 -20.08
N GLU A 515 -20.61 25.78 -19.01
CA GLU A 515 -19.59 26.77 -18.68
C GLU A 515 -18.43 26.75 -19.69
N VAL A 516 -18.07 25.56 -20.20
CA VAL A 516 -17.08 25.37 -21.27
C VAL A 516 -17.60 25.91 -22.60
N TRP A 517 -18.84 25.60 -22.99
CA TRP A 517 -19.45 26.12 -24.22
C TRP A 517 -19.64 27.64 -24.20
N LYS A 518 -19.93 28.24 -23.04
CA LYS A 518 -19.98 29.71 -22.87
C LYS A 518 -18.61 30.38 -23.04
N ARG A 519 -17.52 29.69 -22.71
CA ARG A 519 -16.15 30.20 -22.90
C ARG A 519 -15.65 30.03 -24.33
N ILE A 520 -16.15 29.02 -25.04
CA ILE A 520 -15.81 28.75 -26.44
C ILE A 520 -16.57 29.69 -27.40
N ASN A 521 -17.80 30.07 -27.08
CA ASN A 521 -18.64 30.92 -27.93
C ASN A 521 -18.55 32.43 -27.62
N LYS A 522 -17.50 32.88 -26.93
CA LYS A 522 -17.19 34.31 -26.79
C LYS A 522 -16.03 34.68 -27.73
N ASP A 523 -16.39 34.85 -29.00
CA ASP A 523 -15.78 35.78 -29.96
C ASP A 523 -16.92 36.48 -30.71
#